data_AF-A0A917PI43-F1
#
_entry.id   AF-A0A917PI43-F1
#
_cell.length_a   1.000
_cell.length_b   1.000
_cell.length_c   1.000
_cell.angle_alpha   90.00
_cell.angle_beta   90.00
_cell.angle_gamma   90.00
#
_symmetry.space_group_name_H-M   'P 1'
#
loop_
_entity.id
_entity.type
_entity.pdbx_description
1 polymer ?
#
loop_
_entity_poly.entity_id
_entity_poly.type
_entity_poly.pdbx_seq_one_letter_code
_entity_poly.pdbx_strand_id
1 'polypeptide(L)'
;MAVGFISAARPAQPDAIARHVSRVVRRELPARPGTFHDRAVAAGATVMTAPLLRPDAPPPTALVELVLDRFAAARALSRAA
;
A
#
# COMPACT_ATOMS: atom_id res chain seq x y z
N MET A 1 -13.06 -10.28 4.32
CA MET A 1 -11.85 -9.48 4.03
C MET A 1 -12.30 -8.15 3.46
N ALA A 2 -11.89 -7.01 4.03
CA ALA A 2 -12.33 -5.69 3.58
C ALA A 2 -11.14 -4.79 3.25
N VAL A 3 -11.28 -3.98 2.21
CA VAL A 3 -10.28 -3.00 1.76
C VAL A 3 -10.83 -1.60 2.00
N GLY A 4 -10.04 -0.72 2.61
CA GLY A 4 -10.41 0.66 2.86
C GLY A 4 -9.35 1.63 2.36
N PHE A 5 -9.79 2.74 1.77
CA PHE A 5 -8.92 3.70 1.10
C PHE A 5 -8.71 4.96 1.93
N ILE A 6 -7.50 5.51 1.90
CA ILE A 6 -7.15 6.75 2.62
C ILE A 6 -7.81 7.97 1.99
N SER A 7 -7.96 7.96 0.67
CA SER A 7 -8.56 9.04 -0.10
C SER A 7 -9.08 8.54 -1.44
N ALA A 8 -9.93 9.35 -2.09
CA ALA A 8 -10.35 9.23 -3.50
C ALA A 8 -11.01 7.90 -3.93
N ALA A 9 -11.31 6.99 -3.01
CA ALA A 9 -11.98 5.72 -3.29
C ALA A 9 -12.86 5.28 -2.12
N ARG A 10 -13.81 4.37 -2.39
CA ARG A 10 -14.76 3.83 -1.41
C ARG A 10 -14.55 2.31 -1.27
N PRO A 11 -14.74 1.75 -0.05
CA PRO A 11 -15.14 2.45 1.18
C PRO A 11 -13.99 3.25 1.81
N ALA A 12 -14.32 4.37 2.47
CA ALA A 12 -13.32 5.16 3.18
C ALA A 12 -12.72 4.33 4.32
N GLN A 13 -11.43 4.54 4.63
CA GLN A 13 -10.73 3.79 5.67
C GLN A 13 -11.47 3.77 7.03
N PRO A 14 -11.99 4.90 7.56
CA PRO A 14 -12.72 4.87 8.84
C PRO A 14 -13.95 3.97 8.79
N ASP A 15 -14.70 4.00 7.68
CA ASP A 15 -15.90 3.18 7.48
C ASP A 15 -15.56 1.68 7.41
N ALA A 16 -14.44 1.34 6.78
CA ALA A 16 -13.99 -0.04 6.66
C ALA A 16 -13.53 -0.63 8.01
N ILE A 17 -12.87 0.19 8.84
CA ILE A 17 -12.43 -0.15 10.20
C ILE A 17 -13.64 -0.33 11.12
N ALA A 18 -14.59 0.61 11.12
CA ALA A 18 -15.78 0.57 11.98
C ALA A 18 -16.66 -0.68 11.77
N ARG A 19 -16.63 -1.26 10.55
CA ARG A 19 -17.37 -2.48 10.20
C ARG A 19 -16.71 -3.77 10.69
N HIS A 20 -15.47 -3.74 11.21
CA HIS A 20 -14.74 -4.92 11.65
C HIS A 20 -14.16 -4.71 13.07
N VAL A 21 -14.88 -5.19 14.09
CA VAL A 21 -14.52 -5.07 15.52
C VAL A 21 -13.41 -6.03 16.00
N SER A 22 -12.70 -6.70 15.10
CA SER A 22 -11.70 -7.70 15.48
C SER A 22 -10.59 -7.75 14.45
N ARG A 23 -9.50 -7.03 14.74
CA ARG A 23 -8.20 -7.12 14.06
C ARG A 23 -8.20 -6.68 12.59
N VAL A 24 -7.98 -5.39 12.38
CA VAL A 24 -7.63 -4.85 11.06
C VAL A 24 -6.15 -5.09 10.80
N VAL A 25 -5.82 -5.93 9.83
CA VAL A 25 -4.45 -6.07 9.29
C VAL A 25 -4.36 -5.18 8.05
N ARG A 26 -3.59 -4.11 8.13
CA ARG A 26 -3.46 -3.15 7.03
C ARG A 26 -2.09 -3.28 6.37
N ARG A 27 -2.09 -3.79 5.14
CA ARG A 27 -0.94 -3.78 4.22
C ARG A 27 -0.86 -2.44 3.53
N GLU A 28 0.09 -1.63 3.93
CA GLU A 28 0.32 -0.34 3.31
C GLU A 28 1.00 -0.52 1.94
N LEU A 29 0.37 0.00 0.89
CA LEU A 29 0.92 0.09 -0.47
C LEU A 29 1.56 1.46 -0.85
N PRO A 30 1.98 2.38 0.06
CA PRO A 30 2.83 3.48 -0.35
C PRO A 30 4.27 3.01 -0.46
N ALA A 31 4.94 3.42 -1.53
CA ALA A 31 6.32 3.03 -1.85
C ALA A 31 7.39 3.68 -0.92
N ARG A 32 7.00 4.51 0.05
CA ARG A 32 7.87 5.11 1.07
C ARG A 32 7.07 5.43 2.33
N PRO A 33 7.68 5.44 3.53
CA PRO A 33 7.07 6.04 4.71
C PRO A 33 6.77 7.54 4.49
N GLY A 34 5.69 8.05 5.08
CA GLY A 34 5.27 9.46 4.94
C GLY A 34 3.90 9.73 5.58
N THR A 35 3.35 10.94 5.41
CA THR A 35 2.13 11.46 6.08
C THR A 35 0.92 10.51 6.13
N PHE A 36 0.79 9.63 5.15
CA PHE A 36 -0.29 8.65 5.09
C PHE A 36 -0.11 7.47 6.07
N HIS A 37 1.13 7.09 6.35
CA HIS A 37 1.49 6.13 7.39
C HIS A 37 1.11 6.70 8.77
N ASP A 38 1.53 7.93 9.05
CA ASP A 38 1.28 8.59 10.34
C ASP A 38 -0.23 8.76 10.61
N ARG A 39 -0.99 9.12 9.58
CA ARG A 39 -2.47 9.19 9.67
C ARG A 39 -3.12 7.84 9.91
N ALA A 40 -2.52 6.75 9.42
CA ALA A 40 -3.05 5.40 9.64
C ALA A 40 -2.80 4.92 11.07
N VAL A 41 -1.63 5.24 11.65
CA VAL A 41 -1.34 5.00 13.07
C VAL A 41 -2.31 5.79 13.96
N ALA A 42 -2.53 7.07 13.64
CA ALA A 42 -3.45 7.93 14.40
C ALA A 42 -4.92 7.48 14.36
N ALA A 43 -5.33 6.69 13.36
CA ALA A 43 -6.71 6.22 13.18
C ALA A 43 -7.08 4.98 14.02
N GLY A 44 -6.21 4.54 14.95
CA GLY A 44 -6.53 3.46 15.89
C GLY A 44 -6.37 2.04 15.33
N ALA A 45 -5.54 1.86 14.30
CA ALA A 45 -5.22 0.53 13.79
C ALA A 45 -4.46 -0.29 14.85
N THR A 46 -5.07 -1.36 15.35
CA THR A 46 -4.48 -2.18 16.43
C THR A 46 -3.36 -3.10 15.97
N VAL A 47 -3.31 -3.47 14.68
CA VAL A 47 -2.24 -4.29 14.08
C VAL A 47 -1.88 -3.75 12.69
N MET A 48 -0.69 -3.17 12.57
CA MET A 48 -0.16 -2.70 11.28
C MET A 48 0.92 -3.65 10.80
N THR A 49 0.85 -4.06 9.53
CA THR A 49 2.03 -4.68 8.91
C THR A 49 3.03 -3.58 8.57
N ALA A 50 4.32 -3.89 8.58
CA ALA A 50 5.33 -2.95 8.15
C ALA A 50 5.04 -2.42 6.72
N PRO A 51 5.41 -1.16 6.41
CA PRO A 51 5.37 -0.63 5.05
C PRO A 51 6.12 -1.54 4.08
N LEU A 52 5.64 -1.63 2.83
CA LEU A 52 6.29 -2.47 1.81
C LEU A 52 7.69 -2.02 1.45
N LEU A 53 8.00 -0.74 1.62
CA LEU A 53 9.32 -0.18 1.44
C LEU A 53 9.71 0.56 2.71
N ARG A 54 10.88 0.20 3.23
CA ARG A 54 11.49 0.83 4.39
C ARG A 54 12.80 1.50 3.98
N PRO A 55 13.17 2.62 4.60
CA PRO A 55 14.40 3.34 4.27
C PRO A 55 15.66 2.59 4.72
N ASP A 56 15.53 1.71 5.71
CA ASP A 56 16.60 0.96 6.37
C ASP A 56 16.71 -0.50 5.91
N ALA A 57 15.92 -0.92 4.91
CA ALA A 57 15.92 -2.28 4.40
C ALA A 57 15.85 -2.31 2.87
N PRO A 58 16.46 -3.32 2.22
CA PRO A 58 16.31 -3.50 0.79
C PRO A 58 14.84 -3.75 0.41
N PRO A 59 14.38 -3.27 -0.76
CA PRO A 59 13.06 -3.59 -1.29
C PRO A 59 12.82 -5.11 -1.39
N PRO A 60 11.58 -5.59 -1.17
CA PRO A 60 11.24 -6.98 -1.44
C PRO A 60 11.49 -7.35 -2.91
N THR A 61 12.16 -8.48 -3.17
CA THR A 61 12.52 -8.92 -4.53
C THR A 61 11.33 -8.96 -5.48
N ALA A 62 10.19 -9.50 -5.03
CA ALA A 62 8.97 -9.56 -5.84
C ALA A 62 8.45 -8.19 -6.28
N LEU A 63 8.69 -7.13 -5.48
CA LEU A 63 8.32 -5.77 -5.85
C LEU A 63 9.27 -5.21 -6.91
N VAL A 64 10.57 -5.52 -6.81
CA VAL A 64 11.58 -5.14 -7.80
C VAL A 64 11.29 -5.82 -9.14
N GLU A 65 11.03 -7.12 -9.12
CA GLU A 65 10.67 -7.90 -10.31
C GLU A 65 9.42 -7.34 -10.99
N LEU A 66 8.38 -7.01 -10.21
CA LEU A 66 7.17 -6.39 -10.74
C LEU A 66 7.46 -5.06 -11.44
N VAL A 67 8.29 -4.20 -10.85
CA VAL A 67 8.65 -2.91 -11.45
C VAL A 67 9.43 -3.10 -12.75
N LEU A 68 10.41 -4.01 -12.76
CA LEU A 68 11.22 -4.32 -13.94
C LEU A 68 10.35 -4.86 -15.09
N ASP A 69 9.43 -5.76 -14.77
CA ASP A 69 8.49 -6.32 -15.74
C ASP A 69 7.58 -5.23 -16.34
N ARG A 70 6.97 -4.39 -15.51
CA ARG A 70 6.12 -3.28 -16.00
C ARG A 70 6.91 -2.27 -16.84
N PHE A 71 8.16 -1.98 -16.47
CA PHE A 71 9.03 -1.12 -17.26
C PHE A 71 9.35 -1.74 -18.63
N ALA A 72 9.68 -3.04 -18.67
CA ALA A 72 9.95 -3.74 -19.92
C ALA A 72 8.73 -3.70 -20.86
N ALA A 73 7.54 -3.92 -20.32
CA ALA A 73 6.28 -3.85 -21.07
C ALA A 73 6.01 -2.45 -21.63
N ALA A 74 6.14 -1.40 -20.81
CA ALA A 74 5.97 -0.02 -21.24
C ALA A 74 6.97 0.37 -22.34
N ARG A 75 8.23 -0.03 -22.18
CA ARG A 75 9.29 0.23 -23.17
C ARG A 75 9.04 -0.48 -24.50
N ALA A 76 8.43 -1.68 -24.48
CA ALA A 76 8.04 -2.36 -25.71
C ALA A 76 6.92 -1.60 -26.45
N LEU A 77 5.91 -1.14 -25.71
CA LEU A 77 4.82 -0.32 -26.26
C LEU A 77 5.33 0.98 -26.88
N SER A 78 6.21 1.71 -26.20
CA SER A 78 6.76 2.98 -26.70
C SER A 78 7.61 2.84 -27.97
N ARG A 79 8.14 1.65 -28.26
CA ARG A 79 8.88 1.39 -29.50
C ARG A 79 8.01 0.92 -30.66
N ALA A 80 6.77 0.54 -30.36
CA ALA A 80 5.80 0.08 -31.35
C ALA A 80 4.86 1.21 -31.83
N ALA A 81 4.90 2.37 -31.16
CA ALA A 81 4.18 3.59 -31.51
C ALA A 81 5.08 4.54 -32.30
#